data_AF-A0A2V1NFD1-F1
#
_entry.id   AF-A0A2V1NFD1-F1
#
_cell.length_a   1.000
_cell.length_b   1.000
_cell.length_c   1.000
_cell.angle_alpha   90.00
_cell.angle_beta   90.00
_cell.angle_gamma   90.00
#
_symmetry.space_group_name_H-M   'P 1'
#
loop_
_entity.id
_entity.type
_entity.pdbx_description
1 polymer ?
#
loop_
_entity_poly.entity_id
_entity_poly.type
_entity_poly.pdbx_seq_one_letter_code
_entity_poly.pdbx_strand_id
1 'polypeptide(L)'
;MSEIDHEAPTPVYQQIAALLIAEIKSGSIEVNRKIPSESTLTQRFGVARATVRNAVKYLRDEGWVFTVPQRGTYVAERKPEES
;
A
#
# COMPACT_ATOMS: atom_id res chain seq x y z
N MET A 1 9.52 -14.01 -5.20
CA MET A 1 10.51 -13.21 -4.47
C MET A 1 10.03 -11.78 -4.54
N SER A 2 9.81 -11.11 -3.41
CA SER A 2 9.22 -9.76 -3.38
C SER A 2 10.19 -8.76 -4.04
N GLU A 3 9.80 -8.27 -5.21
CA GLU A 3 10.61 -7.52 -6.18
C GLU A 3 10.76 -6.05 -5.76
N ILE A 4 11.48 -5.82 -4.67
CA ILE A 4 11.87 -4.48 -4.24
C ILE A 4 13.31 -4.26 -4.69
N ASP A 5 13.50 -3.41 -5.70
CA ASP A 5 14.79 -3.07 -6.26
C ASP A 5 15.31 -1.77 -5.62
N HIS A 6 16.40 -1.87 -4.86
CA HIS A 6 17.00 -0.72 -4.19
C HIS A 6 17.92 0.11 -5.10
N GLU A 7 18.30 -0.41 -6.27
CA GLU A 7 19.13 0.26 -7.26
C GLU A 7 18.30 0.95 -8.34
N ALA A 8 17.01 0.60 -8.45
CA ALA A 8 16.07 1.27 -9.33
C ALA A 8 15.93 2.77 -8.98
N PRO A 9 15.72 3.63 -10.00
CA PRO A 9 15.48 5.07 -9.77
C PRO A 9 14.17 5.35 -9.03
N THR A 10 13.25 4.38 -8.98
CA THR A 10 11.99 4.49 -8.26
C THR A 10 12.22 4.26 -6.76
N PRO A 11 11.81 5.20 -5.89
CA PRO A 11 11.88 5.01 -4.46
C PRO A 11 11.19 3.72 -3.98
N VAL A 12 11.84 3.01 -3.06
CA VAL A 12 11.36 1.77 -2.43
C VAL A 12 9.91 1.85 -1.95
N TYR A 13 9.52 2.97 -1.34
CA TYR A 13 8.14 3.15 -0.84
C TYR A 13 7.11 3.20 -1.98
N GLN A 14 7.48 3.73 -3.16
CA GLN A 14 6.60 3.75 -4.33
C GLN A 14 6.48 2.36 -4.95
N GLN A 15 7.56 1.57 -4.93
CA GLN A 15 7.50 0.17 -5.39
C GLN A 15 6.56 -0.66 -4.50
N ILE A 16 6.66 -0.53 -3.17
CA ILE A 16 5.73 -1.17 -2.22
C ILE A 16 4.28 -0.74 -2.49
N ALA A 17 4.06 0.57 -2.70
CA ALA A 17 2.73 1.06 -3.01
C ALA A 17 2.20 0.51 -4.33
N ALA A 18 3.02 0.44 -5.38
CA ALA A 18 2.64 -0.12 -6.67
C ALA A 18 2.24 -1.60 -6.56
N LEU A 19 2.96 -2.39 -5.78
CA LEU A 19 2.63 -3.79 -5.51
C LEU A 19 1.28 -3.91 -4.79
N LEU A 20 1.03 -3.08 -3.77
CA LEU A 20 -0.25 -3.07 -3.05
C LEU A 20 -1.41 -2.61 -3.96
N ILE A 21 -1.18 -1.63 -4.82
CA ILE A 21 -2.18 -1.20 -5.82
C ILE A 21 -2.49 -2.33 -6.79
N ALA A 22 -1.49 -3.08 -7.24
CA ALA A 22 -1.70 -4.24 -8.10
C ALA A 22 -2.54 -5.31 -7.40
N GLU A 23 -2.30 -5.59 -6.12
CA GLU A 23 -3.11 -6.52 -5.31
C GLU A 23 -4.55 -6.04 -5.09
N ILE A 24 -4.76 -4.73 -4.93
CA ILE A 24 -6.10 -4.15 -4.86
C ILE A 24 -6.81 -4.30 -6.20
N LYS A 25 -6.14 -3.96 -7.31
CA LYS A 25 -6.68 -4.04 -8.66
C LYS A 25 -6.97 -5.47 -9.10
N SER A 26 -6.18 -6.44 -8.68
CA SER A 26 -6.42 -7.87 -8.96
C SER A 26 -7.55 -8.46 -8.12
N GLY A 27 -8.07 -7.73 -7.14
CA GLY A 27 -9.06 -8.23 -6.17
C GLY A 27 -8.46 -9.13 -5.09
N SER A 28 -7.13 -9.22 -4.98
CA SER A 28 -6.47 -9.94 -3.89
C SER A 28 -6.71 -9.26 -2.54
N ILE A 29 -6.85 -7.93 -2.53
CA ILE A 29 -7.37 -7.18 -1.38
C ILE A 29 -8.65 -6.48 -1.82
N GLU A 30 -9.79 -6.94 -1.30
CA GLU A 30 -11.08 -6.38 -1.65
C GLU A 30 -11.25 -4.95 -1.12
N VAL A 31 -12.10 -4.18 -1.79
CA VAL A 31 -12.54 -2.86 -1.31
C VAL A 31 -13.12 -2.98 0.11
N ASN A 32 -12.89 -1.97 0.94
CA ASN A 32 -13.28 -1.94 2.35
C ASN A 32 -12.63 -3.04 3.23
N ARG A 33 -11.69 -3.83 2.70
CA ARG A 33 -10.85 -4.72 3.52
C ARG A 33 -9.66 -3.98 4.10
N LYS A 34 -9.23 -4.45 5.26
CA LYS A 34 -8.05 -3.96 5.94
C LYS A 34 -6.80 -4.42 5.18
N ILE A 35 -5.91 -3.49 4.84
CA ILE A 35 -4.60 -3.85 4.29
C ILE A 35 -3.73 -4.50 5.38
N PRO A 36 -2.69 -5.26 5.02
CA PRO A 36 -1.75 -5.77 6.01
C PRO A 36 -1.17 -4.63 6.86
N SER A 37 -0.96 -4.88 8.15
CA SER A 37 -0.42 -3.88 9.07
C SER A 37 0.99 -3.43 8.66
N GLU A 38 1.42 -2.24 9.09
CA GLU A 38 2.79 -1.77 8.79
C GLU A 38 3.85 -2.80 9.20
N SER A 39 3.67 -3.47 10.34
CA SER A 39 4.58 -4.52 10.83
C SER A 39 4.57 -5.74 9.90
N THR A 40 3.40 -6.14 9.41
CA THR A 40 3.27 -7.24 8.44
C THR A 40 3.94 -6.90 7.12
N LEU A 41 3.73 -5.69 6.60
CA LEU A 41 4.36 -5.22 5.37
C LEU A 41 5.89 -5.11 5.52
N THR A 42 6.37 -4.65 6.68
CA THR A 42 7.79 -4.60 7.03
C THR A 42 8.41 -6.00 6.94
N GLN A 43 7.78 -7.02 7.55
CA GLN A 43 8.25 -8.39 7.48
C GLN A 43 8.14 -8.99 6.07
N ARG A 44 7.05 -8.71 5.35
CA ARG A 44 6.78 -9.23 4.00
C ARG A 44 7.78 -8.72 2.96
N PHE A 45 8.16 -7.45 3.06
CA PHE A 45 9.04 -6.78 2.10
C PHE A 45 10.48 -6.64 2.59
N GLY A 46 10.77 -6.95 3.86
CA GLY A 46 12.12 -6.83 4.43
C GLY A 46 12.65 -5.40 4.51
N VAL A 47 11.76 -4.40 4.50
CA VAL A 47 12.14 -2.97 4.50
C VAL A 47 11.95 -2.32 5.86
N ALA A 48 12.55 -1.14 6.06
CA ALA A 48 12.34 -0.35 7.26
C ALA A 48 10.87 0.08 7.44
N ARG A 49 10.41 0.15 8.69
CA ARG A 49 9.05 0.62 9.04
C ARG A 49 8.76 2.03 8.51
N ALA A 50 9.77 2.91 8.48
CA ALA A 50 9.64 4.26 7.92
C ALA A 50 9.26 4.23 6.43
N THR A 51 9.85 3.31 5.66
CA THR A 51 9.55 3.10 4.24
C THR A 51 8.12 2.60 4.04
N VAL A 52 7.69 1.62 4.83
CA VAL A 52 6.30 1.13 4.81
C VAL A 52 5.32 2.24 5.15
N ARG A 53 5.61 3.03 6.19
CA ARG A 53 4.77 4.16 6.58
C ARG A 53 4.65 5.19 5.45
N ASN A 54 5.75 5.46 4.73
CA ASN A 54 5.72 6.33 3.55
C ASN A 54 4.90 5.72 2.40
N ALA A 55 4.98 4.40 2.19
CA ALA A 55 4.18 3.72 1.18
C ALA A 55 2.68 3.79 1.49
N VAL A 56 2.29 3.51 2.75
CA VAL A 56 0.89 3.61 3.21
C VAL A 56 0.40 5.06 3.12
N LYS A 57 1.24 6.04 3.48
CA LYS A 57 0.92 7.46 3.29
C LYS A 57 0.69 7.78 1.82
N TYR A 58 1.58 7.35 0.93
CA TYR A 58 1.45 7.56 -0.51
C TYR A 58 0.15 6.95 -1.05
N LEU A 59 -0.18 5.71 -0.67
CA LEU A 59 -1.45 5.08 -1.05
C LEU A 59 -2.68 5.87 -0.58
N ARG A 60 -2.60 6.46 0.62
CA ARG A 60 -3.69 7.28 1.16
C ARG A 60 -3.82 8.59 0.41
N ASP A 61 -2.70 9.25 0.15
CA ASP A 61 -2.66 10.52 -0.57
C ASP A 61 -3.16 10.34 -2.03
N GLU A 62 -2.92 9.17 -2.64
CA GLU A 62 -3.44 8.76 -3.96
C GLU A 62 -4.90 8.24 -3.95
N GLY A 63 -5.52 8.15 -2.77
CA GLY A 63 -6.91 7.71 -2.59
C GLY A 63 -7.14 6.21 -2.75
N TRP A 64 -6.11 5.37 -2.67
CA TRP A 64 -6.24 3.90 -2.70
C TRP A 64 -6.64 3.30 -1.36
N VAL A 65 -6.30 3.97 -0.27
CA VAL A 65 -6.58 3.51 1.09
C VAL A 65 -7.01 4.67 2.00
N PHE A 66 -7.72 4.35 3.08
CA PHE A 66 -8.05 5.30 4.13
C PHE A 66 -7.70 4.71 5.50
N THR A 67 -7.29 5.58 6.43
CA THR A 67 -6.97 5.18 7.80
C THR A 67 -8.14 5.47 8.72
N VAL A 68 -8.59 4.46 9.45
CA VAL A 68 -9.57 4.58 10.51
C VAL A 68 -8.83 4.55 11.86
N PRO A 69 -8.90 5.63 12.66
CA PRO A 69 -8.26 5.69 13.98
C PRO A 69 -8.60 4.45 14.82
N GLN A 70 -7.57 3.89 15.48
CA GLN A 70 -7.66 2.68 16.32
C GLN A 70 -8.13 1.38 15.63
N ARG A 71 -8.50 1.40 14.35
CA ARG A 71 -8.96 0.22 13.60
C ARG A 71 -7.96 -0.23 12.52
N GLY A 72 -7.24 0.72 11.91
CA GLY A 72 -6.17 0.45 10.94
C GLY A 72 -6.44 1.08 9.59
N THR A 73 -5.80 0.57 8.53
CA THR A 73 -5.91 1.11 7.17
C THR A 73 -6.70 0.14 6.29
N TYR A 74 -7.60 0.69 5.48
CA TYR A 74 -8.56 -0.05 4.67
C TYR A 74 -8.47 0.40 3.21
N VAL A 75 -8.72 -0.51 2.28
CA VAL A 75 -8.80 -0.20 0.84
C VAL A 75 -10.00 0.71 0.60
N ALA A 76 -9.75 1.85 -0.03
CA ALA A 76 -10.77 2.78 -0.42
C ALA A 76 -11.59 2.21 -1.57
N GLU A 77 -12.89 2.47 -1.56
CA GLU A 77 -13.75 2.30 -2.73
C GLU A 77 -13.39 3.40 -3.74
N ARG A 78 -12.30 3.20 -4.48
CA ARG A 78 -11.93 4.11 -5.55
C ARG A 78 -12.99 3.95 -6.64
N LYS A 79 -13.97 4.86 -6.69
CA LYS A 79 -14.53 5.29 -7.98
C LYS A 79 -13.55 6.35 -8.49
N PRO A 80 -12.55 6.02 -9.34
CA PRO A 80 -11.98 7.07 -10.15
C PRO A 80 -13.15 7.62 -10.94
N GLU A 81 -13.41 8.90 -10.74
CA GLU A 81 -14.31 9.74 -11.53
C GLU A 81 -14.50 9.17 -12.95
N GLU A 82 -15.63 8.51 -13.20
CA GLU A 82 -16.24 8.52 -14.52
C GLU A 82 -16.80 9.93 -14.66
N SER A 83 -16.06 10.82 -15.31
CA SER A 83 -16.55 12.11 -15.83
C SER A 83 -15.72 12.51 -17.04
#